data_AF-X0XPB1-F1
#
_entry.id   AF-X0XPB1-F1
#
_cell.length_a   1.000
_cell.length_b   1.000
_cell.length_c   1.000
_cell.angle_alpha   90.00
_cell.angle_beta   90.00
_cell.angle_gamma   90.00
#
_symmetry.space_group_name_H-M   'P 1'
#
loop_
_entity.id
_entity.type
_entity.pdbx_description
1 polymer ?
#
loop_
_entity_poly.entity_id
_entity_poly.type
_entity_poly.pdbx_seq_one_letter_code
_entity_poly.pdbx_strand_id
1 'polypeptide(L)'
;TTDLKGRLFIYEQPEENGLYTMGVDPAKGTGENYSVIQILKILSTKPIKMEQVAVFRDNFTDVYEFSSIVDRLSYFYNNAYIMCENNGEGAAVIQRIWWELENENLINTGAKAKNLGIRASKVTKPRAVLLMKKIVEDGSVSIPNRDTVEELASFIEEKNKFFGKDKPDDCVAALYWAIYLLEMDILDEKFEFIKSDIEDAWGILTDVEKEEDWSWLYDSKMWD
;
A
#
# COMPACT_ATOMS: atom_id res chain seq x y z
N THR A 1 16.84 4.38 -13.47
CA THR A 1 16.56 5.47 -14.44
C THR A 1 15.44 6.33 -13.91
N THR A 2 15.44 7.63 -14.22
CA THR A 2 14.29 8.50 -13.93
C THR A 2 13.59 8.89 -15.21
N ASP A 3 12.28 8.79 -15.23
CA ASP A 3 11.40 9.23 -16.32
C ASP A 3 10.22 10.04 -15.76
N LEU A 4 9.25 10.41 -16.59
CA LEU A 4 8.18 11.37 -16.26
C LEU A 4 8.70 12.70 -15.66
N LYS A 5 9.79 13.25 -16.23
CA LYS A 5 10.46 14.48 -15.78
C LYS A 5 11.04 14.39 -14.35
N GLY A 6 11.45 13.20 -13.93
CA GLY A 6 12.07 12.99 -12.61
C GLY A 6 11.08 12.64 -11.50
N ARG A 7 9.82 12.39 -11.85
CA ARG A 7 8.74 11.99 -10.92
C ARG A 7 8.65 10.47 -10.74
N LEU A 8 9.17 9.71 -11.71
CA LEU A 8 9.19 8.24 -11.68
C LEU A 8 10.64 7.77 -11.59
N PHE A 9 10.88 6.90 -10.61
CA PHE A 9 12.16 6.25 -10.35
C PHE A 9 11.99 4.77 -10.66
N ILE A 10 12.69 4.28 -11.68
CA ILE A 10 12.72 2.86 -12.06
C ILE A 10 14.06 2.28 -11.64
N TYR A 11 14.03 1.32 -10.72
CA TYR A 11 15.19 0.55 -10.26
C TYR A 11 15.36 -0.72 -11.09
N GLU A 12 14.26 -1.38 -11.47
CA GLU A 12 14.25 -2.57 -12.31
C GLU A 12 13.17 -2.45 -13.41
N GLN A 13 13.52 -2.89 -14.62
CA GLN A 13 12.57 -3.01 -15.73
C GLN A 13 11.66 -4.22 -15.51
N PRO A 14 10.42 -4.22 -16.03
CA PRO A 14 9.56 -5.39 -15.96
C PRO A 14 10.23 -6.61 -16.62
N GLU A 15 10.18 -7.75 -15.96
CA GLU A 15 10.65 -9.03 -16.45
C GLU A 15 9.49 -9.82 -17.04
N GLU A 16 9.76 -10.62 -18.07
CA GLU A 16 8.73 -11.48 -18.67
C GLU A 16 8.14 -12.43 -17.62
N ASN A 17 6.81 -12.47 -17.52
CA ASN A 17 6.06 -13.25 -16.53
C ASN A 17 6.33 -12.87 -15.06
N GLY A 18 6.95 -11.71 -14.79
CA GLY A 18 7.08 -11.17 -13.45
C GLY A 18 5.70 -10.83 -12.84
N LEU A 19 5.55 -11.08 -11.55
CA LEU A 19 4.35 -10.77 -10.77
C LEU A 19 4.59 -9.50 -9.94
N TYR A 20 3.68 -8.54 -10.06
CA TYR A 20 3.84 -7.22 -9.47
C TYR A 20 2.60 -6.79 -8.68
N THR A 21 2.84 -6.17 -7.53
CA THR A 21 1.83 -5.47 -6.74
C THR A 21 2.09 -3.97 -6.79
N MET A 22 1.02 -3.19 -6.85
CA MET A 22 1.07 -1.74 -6.97
C MET A 22 0.16 -1.10 -5.93
N GLY A 23 0.77 -0.41 -4.96
CA GLY A 23 0.06 0.38 -3.97
C GLY A 23 -0.01 1.84 -4.41
N VAL A 24 -1.18 2.44 -4.26
CA VAL A 24 -1.45 3.80 -4.75
C VAL A 24 -2.07 4.64 -3.62
N ASP A 25 -1.40 5.75 -3.30
CA ASP A 25 -1.88 6.76 -2.37
C ASP A 25 -2.10 8.10 -3.11
N PRO A 26 -3.36 8.45 -3.43
CA PRO A 26 -3.67 9.66 -4.18
C PRO A 26 -3.70 10.94 -3.34
N ALA A 27 -3.03 11.98 -3.82
CA ALA A 27 -3.18 13.35 -3.35
C ALA A 27 -3.91 14.24 -4.38
N LYS A 28 -4.19 15.48 -3.99
CA LYS A 28 -4.95 16.44 -4.79
C LYS A 28 -4.16 17.07 -5.94
N GLY A 29 -2.83 17.14 -5.83
CA GLY A 29 -1.98 17.88 -6.77
C GLY A 29 -1.83 19.38 -6.44
N THR A 30 -2.01 19.79 -5.18
CA THR A 30 -1.90 21.20 -4.74
C THR A 30 -0.52 21.61 -4.24
N GLY A 31 0.42 20.67 -4.18
CA GLY A 31 1.75 20.85 -3.58
C GLY A 31 1.83 20.47 -2.09
N GLU A 32 0.70 20.20 -1.44
CA GLU A 32 0.63 19.93 0.01
C GLU A 32 1.03 18.48 0.36
N ASN A 33 0.41 17.49 -0.30
CA ASN A 33 0.69 16.06 -0.13
C ASN A 33 1.14 15.45 -1.47
N TYR A 34 1.84 14.32 -1.42
CA TYR A 34 2.31 13.63 -2.61
C TYR A 34 1.35 12.55 -3.06
N SER A 35 1.07 12.49 -4.36
CA SER A 35 0.51 11.31 -4.99
C SER A 35 1.64 10.31 -5.19
N VAL A 36 1.50 9.10 -4.64
CA VAL A 36 2.55 8.09 -4.65
C VAL A 36 2.06 6.76 -5.23
N ILE A 37 2.92 6.14 -6.04
CA ILE A 37 2.76 4.77 -6.53
C ILE A 37 3.99 3.98 -6.13
N GLN A 38 3.78 2.86 -5.46
CA GLN A 38 4.81 1.89 -5.08
C GLN A 38 4.61 0.62 -5.89
N ILE A 39 5.62 0.19 -6.65
CA ILE A 39 5.57 -1.05 -7.44
C ILE A 39 6.55 -2.04 -6.84
N LEU A 40 6.03 -3.16 -6.37
CA LEU A 40 6.80 -4.25 -5.80
C LEU A 40 6.73 -5.47 -6.71
N LYS A 41 7.89 -6.04 -7.02
CA LYS A 41 8.01 -7.34 -7.66
C LYS A 41 7.97 -8.43 -6.60
N ILE A 42 7.19 -9.48 -6.81
CA ILE A 42 7.22 -10.68 -5.97
C ILE A 42 8.26 -11.64 -6.54
N LEU A 43 9.34 -11.88 -5.79
CA LEU A 43 10.45 -12.76 -6.16
C LEU A 43 10.20 -14.21 -5.73
N SER A 44 9.51 -14.40 -4.60
CA SER A 44 9.11 -15.71 -4.07
C SER A 44 7.98 -15.52 -3.07
N THR A 45 7.11 -16.53 -2.92
CA THR A 45 6.04 -16.54 -1.91
C THR A 45 6.38 -17.39 -0.69
N LYS A 46 7.39 -18.28 -0.77
CA LYS A 46 7.75 -19.23 0.28
C LYS A 46 9.28 -19.39 0.40
N PRO A 47 9.95 -18.56 1.22
CA PRO A 47 9.39 -17.44 1.98
C PRO A 47 9.09 -16.23 1.08
N ILE A 48 8.21 -15.35 1.54
CA ILE A 48 7.88 -14.09 0.87
C ILE A 48 9.14 -13.24 0.70
N LYS A 49 9.43 -12.90 -0.56
CA LYS A 49 10.50 -12.00 -0.95
C LYS A 49 9.99 -11.05 -2.01
N MET A 50 10.22 -9.76 -1.81
CA MET A 50 9.77 -8.69 -2.66
C MET A 50 10.89 -7.69 -2.93
N GLU A 51 10.77 -6.94 -4.00
CA GLU A 51 11.68 -5.85 -4.34
C GLU A 51 10.90 -4.64 -4.85
N GLN A 52 11.17 -3.46 -4.31
CA GLN A 52 10.64 -2.21 -4.83
C GLN A 52 11.35 -1.86 -6.14
N VAL A 53 10.66 -2.07 -7.25
CA VAL A 53 11.21 -1.94 -8.60
C VAL A 53 10.95 -0.57 -9.22
N ALA A 54 9.91 0.13 -8.77
CA ALA A 54 9.65 1.50 -9.16
C ALA A 54 8.85 2.30 -8.13
N VAL A 55 9.03 3.62 -8.16
CA VAL A 55 8.28 4.59 -7.35
C VAL A 55 7.92 5.80 -8.20
N PHE A 56 6.63 6.14 -8.27
CA PHE A 56 6.20 7.47 -8.71
C PHE A 56 5.91 8.32 -7.48
N ARG A 57 6.38 9.57 -7.47
CA ARG A 57 6.11 10.52 -6.37
C ARG A 57 6.05 11.94 -6.91
N ASP A 58 4.90 12.60 -6.76
CA ASP A 58 4.73 14.01 -7.16
C ASP A 58 3.55 14.67 -6.44
N ASN A 59 3.68 15.95 -6.11
CA ASN A 59 2.66 16.71 -5.37
C ASN A 59 1.87 17.71 -6.24
N PHE A 60 2.11 17.78 -7.55
CA PHE A 60 1.41 18.68 -8.48
C PHE A 60 0.62 17.94 -9.58
N THR A 61 0.69 16.62 -9.60
CA THR A 61 -0.05 15.78 -10.54
C THR A 61 -1.51 15.76 -10.13
N ASP A 62 -2.39 16.23 -11.02
CA ASP A 62 -3.82 16.20 -10.78
C ASP A 62 -4.37 14.76 -10.84
N VAL A 63 -5.54 14.54 -10.24
CA VAL A 63 -6.15 13.21 -10.13
C VAL A 63 -6.39 12.52 -11.48
N TYR A 64 -6.63 13.26 -12.57
CA TYR A 64 -6.78 12.65 -13.90
C TYR A 64 -5.41 12.24 -14.44
N GLU A 65 -4.41 13.12 -14.48
CA GLU A 65 -3.07 12.70 -14.91
C GLU A 65 -2.59 11.49 -14.08
N PHE A 66 -2.83 11.51 -12.77
CA PHE A 66 -2.46 10.44 -11.87
C PHE A 66 -3.15 9.11 -12.19
N SER A 67 -4.47 9.07 -12.41
CA SER A 67 -5.16 7.84 -12.86
C SER A 67 -4.55 7.25 -14.12
N SER A 68 -4.19 8.10 -15.09
CA SER A 68 -3.60 7.63 -16.35
C SER A 68 -2.17 7.12 -16.17
N ILE A 69 -1.43 7.63 -15.18
CA ILE A 69 -0.11 7.12 -14.82
C ILE A 69 -0.24 5.76 -14.13
N VAL A 70 -1.15 5.63 -13.16
CA VAL A 70 -1.44 4.36 -12.47
C VAL A 70 -1.78 3.26 -13.48
N ASP A 71 -2.71 3.53 -14.38
CA ASP A 71 -3.15 2.59 -15.40
C ASP A 71 -2.00 2.12 -16.31
N ARG A 72 -1.21 3.07 -16.84
CA ARG A 72 -0.06 2.75 -17.69
C ARG A 72 1.01 1.96 -16.97
N LEU A 73 1.26 2.26 -15.69
CA LEU A 73 2.25 1.55 -14.89
C LEU A 73 1.80 0.13 -14.55
N SER A 74 0.50 -0.08 -14.32
CA SER A 74 -0.06 -1.44 -14.18
C SER A 74 0.23 -2.28 -15.43
N TYR A 75 -0.11 -1.77 -16.62
CA TYR A 75 0.16 -2.49 -17.87
C TYR A 75 1.66 -2.66 -18.16
N PHE A 76 2.47 -1.65 -17.87
CA PHE A 76 3.91 -1.70 -18.07
C PHE A 76 4.57 -2.80 -17.21
N TYR A 77 4.11 -2.97 -15.96
CA TYR A 77 4.56 -4.03 -15.06
C TYR A 77 3.64 -5.26 -15.10
N ASN A 78 3.38 -5.78 -16.31
CA ASN A 78 2.67 -7.04 -16.56
C ASN A 78 1.28 -7.15 -15.91
N ASN A 79 0.43 -6.12 -16.05
CA ASN A 79 -0.88 -6.07 -15.41
C ASN A 79 -0.77 -6.11 -13.88
N ALA A 80 0.14 -5.32 -13.31
CA ALA A 80 0.36 -5.27 -11.86
C ALA A 80 -0.96 -5.03 -11.11
N TYR A 81 -1.19 -5.84 -10.07
CA TYR A 81 -2.38 -5.72 -9.23
C TYR A 81 -2.39 -4.40 -8.47
N ILE A 82 -3.49 -3.68 -8.50
CA ILE A 82 -3.59 -2.32 -7.99
C ILE A 82 -4.39 -2.31 -6.68
N MET A 83 -3.82 -1.75 -5.64
CA MET A 83 -4.52 -1.40 -4.41
C MET A 83 -4.45 0.11 -4.22
N CYS A 84 -5.57 0.79 -4.49
CA CYS A 84 -5.66 2.24 -4.39
C CYS A 84 -6.48 2.66 -3.18
N GLU A 85 -5.95 3.59 -2.39
CA GLU A 85 -6.66 4.18 -1.27
C GLU A 85 -7.88 4.99 -1.75
N ASN A 86 -9.05 4.73 -1.17
CA ASN A 86 -10.32 5.38 -1.45
C ASN A 86 -10.73 6.35 -0.33
N ASN A 87 -9.83 7.27 -0.02
CA ASN A 87 -10.09 8.37 0.90
C ASN A 87 -9.89 9.71 0.17
N GLY A 88 -10.82 10.65 0.36
CA GLY A 88 -10.77 11.97 -0.28
C GLY A 88 -10.63 11.89 -1.79
N GLU A 89 -9.48 12.34 -2.30
CA GLU A 89 -9.16 12.45 -3.73
C GLU A 89 -9.05 11.09 -4.43
N GLY A 90 -8.76 10.02 -3.68
CA GLY A 90 -8.66 8.67 -4.25
C GLY A 90 -9.96 8.14 -4.84
N ALA A 91 -11.12 8.66 -4.41
CA ALA A 91 -12.41 8.30 -5.01
C ALA A 91 -12.47 8.67 -6.49
N ALA A 92 -11.97 9.84 -6.88
CA ALA A 92 -11.95 10.26 -8.29
C ALA A 92 -10.98 9.40 -9.11
N VAL A 93 -9.81 9.10 -8.53
CA VAL A 93 -8.77 8.28 -9.18
C VAL A 93 -9.29 6.88 -9.48
N ILE A 94 -9.90 6.24 -8.49
CA ILE A 94 -10.47 4.90 -8.56
C ILE A 94 -11.64 4.84 -9.55
N GLN A 95 -12.57 5.81 -9.49
CA GLN A 95 -13.70 5.84 -10.39
C GLN A 95 -13.26 5.91 -11.85
N ARG A 96 -12.21 6.69 -12.13
CA ARG A 96 -11.65 6.78 -13.48
C ARG A 96 -10.94 5.49 -13.91
N ILE A 97 -10.10 4.91 -13.06
CA ILE A 97 -9.43 3.63 -13.33
C ILE A 97 -10.46 2.54 -13.66
N TRP A 98 -11.54 2.47 -12.88
CA TRP A 98 -12.55 1.42 -13.03
C TRP A 98 -13.53 1.64 -14.18
N TRP A 99 -14.12 2.84 -14.29
CA TRP A 99 -15.23 3.08 -15.23
C TRP A 99 -14.79 3.67 -16.57
N GLU A 100 -13.65 4.36 -16.63
CA GLU A 100 -13.18 4.99 -17.89
C GLU A 100 -12.03 4.24 -18.51
N LEU A 101 -11.04 3.83 -17.71
CA LEU A 101 -9.86 3.09 -18.18
C LEU A 101 -10.09 1.57 -18.18
N GLU A 102 -11.14 1.11 -17.51
CA GLU A 102 -11.57 -0.30 -17.47
C GLU A 102 -10.43 -1.26 -17.05
N ASN A 103 -9.57 -0.82 -16.13
CA ASN A 103 -8.45 -1.62 -15.66
C ASN A 103 -8.91 -2.62 -14.59
N GLU A 104 -9.09 -3.88 -15.01
CA GLU A 104 -9.57 -4.98 -14.18
C GLU A 104 -8.58 -5.39 -13.07
N ASN A 105 -7.32 -4.93 -13.12
CA ASN A 105 -6.32 -5.24 -12.10
C ASN A 105 -6.53 -4.44 -10.80
N LEU A 106 -7.51 -3.52 -10.77
CA LEU A 106 -7.90 -2.83 -9.54
C LEU A 106 -8.60 -3.77 -8.56
N ILE A 107 -7.91 -4.08 -7.47
CA ILE A 107 -8.41 -4.95 -6.41
C ILE A 107 -9.32 -4.17 -5.46
N ASN A 108 -10.52 -4.70 -5.25
CA ASN A 108 -11.54 -4.09 -4.41
C ASN A 108 -11.70 -4.90 -3.13
N THR A 109 -11.63 -4.23 -1.98
CA THR A 109 -11.81 -4.90 -0.66
C THR A 109 -13.27 -5.07 -0.24
N GLY A 110 -14.20 -4.39 -0.91
CA GLY A 110 -15.63 -4.47 -0.62
C GLY A 110 -16.42 -5.24 -1.68
N ALA A 111 -17.39 -6.04 -1.25
CA ALA A 111 -18.28 -6.82 -2.12
C ALA A 111 -19.28 -5.99 -2.96
N LYS A 112 -19.31 -4.66 -2.82
CA LYS A 112 -20.26 -3.78 -3.52
C LYS A 112 -19.50 -2.92 -4.52
N ALA A 113 -20.05 -2.74 -5.72
CA ALA A 113 -19.54 -1.81 -6.74
C ALA A 113 -19.37 -0.35 -6.28
N LYS A 114 -19.86 0.00 -5.07
CA LYS A 114 -19.66 1.31 -4.42
C LYS A 114 -18.42 1.39 -3.51
N ASN A 115 -17.74 0.27 -3.29
CA ASN A 115 -16.58 0.15 -2.41
C ASN A 115 -15.33 -0.25 -3.21
N LEU A 116 -15.08 0.47 -4.30
CA LEU A 116 -13.90 0.26 -5.12
C LEU A 116 -12.61 0.63 -4.35
N GLY A 117 -11.52 -0.09 -4.59
CA GLY A 117 -10.24 0.06 -3.89
C GLY A 117 -10.31 -0.35 -2.41
N ILE A 118 -9.54 0.37 -1.58
CA ILE A 118 -9.46 0.13 -0.14
C ILE A 118 -9.72 1.39 0.67
N ARG A 119 -10.53 1.30 1.72
CA ARG A 119 -10.69 2.39 2.69
C ARG A 119 -9.77 2.15 3.87
N ALA A 120 -8.95 3.14 4.21
CA ALA A 120 -8.20 3.13 5.47
C ALA A 120 -9.19 3.31 6.64
N SER A 121 -9.42 2.24 7.38
CA SER A 121 -10.29 2.21 8.56
C SER A 121 -9.45 1.91 9.81
N LYS A 122 -10.08 2.00 10.99
CA LYS A 122 -9.46 1.59 12.27
C LYS A 122 -9.06 0.11 12.31
N VAL A 123 -9.46 -0.70 11.34
CA VAL A 123 -9.14 -2.13 11.25
C VAL A 123 -8.15 -2.39 10.12
N THR A 124 -8.44 -1.90 8.91
CA THR A 124 -7.63 -2.19 7.70
C THR A 124 -6.25 -1.53 7.74
N LYS A 125 -6.15 -0.27 8.21
CA LYS A 125 -4.86 0.44 8.27
C LYS A 125 -3.88 -0.23 9.25
N PRO A 126 -4.24 -0.51 10.52
CA PRO A 126 -3.33 -1.23 11.43
C PRO A 126 -2.88 -2.59 10.89
N ARG A 127 -3.79 -3.39 10.32
CA ARG A 127 -3.44 -4.69 9.72
C ARG A 127 -2.41 -4.55 8.60
N ALA A 128 -2.60 -3.59 7.69
CA ALA A 128 -1.66 -3.36 6.59
C ALA A 128 -0.30 -2.84 7.09
N VAL A 129 -0.29 -1.92 8.06
CA VAL A 129 0.95 -1.40 8.66
C VAL A 129 1.73 -2.50 9.39
N LEU A 130 1.06 -3.35 10.16
CA LEU A 130 1.72 -4.46 10.87
C LEU A 130 2.30 -5.50 9.90
N LEU A 131 1.59 -5.81 8.81
CA LEU A 131 2.11 -6.68 7.75
C LEU A 131 3.34 -6.08 7.07
N MET A 132 3.29 -4.80 6.70
CA MET A 132 4.45 -4.09 6.14
C MET A 132 5.63 -4.12 7.13
N LYS A 133 5.39 -3.80 8.40
CA LYS A 133 6.41 -3.82 9.46
C LYS A 133 7.13 -5.16 9.50
N LYS A 134 6.38 -6.27 9.52
CA LYS A 134 6.97 -7.62 9.54
C LYS A 134 7.82 -7.91 8.30
N ILE A 135 7.30 -7.60 7.11
CA ILE A 135 8.02 -7.82 5.85
C ILE A 135 9.30 -6.98 5.75
N VAL A 136 9.27 -5.74 6.25
CA VAL A 136 10.44 -4.86 6.30
C VAL A 136 11.46 -5.37 7.33
N GLU A 137 11.04 -5.71 8.55
CA GLU A 137 11.93 -6.15 9.64
C GLU A 137 12.62 -7.49 9.35
N ASP A 138 11.91 -8.41 8.68
CA ASP A 138 12.48 -9.71 8.28
C ASP A 138 13.45 -9.58 7.08
N GLY A 139 13.58 -8.39 6.49
CA GLY A 139 14.35 -8.20 5.26
C GLY A 139 13.71 -8.88 4.04
N SER A 140 12.41 -9.17 4.10
CA SER A 140 11.64 -9.77 3.01
C SER A 140 11.35 -8.80 1.87
N VAL A 141 11.57 -7.49 2.06
CA VAL A 141 11.46 -6.49 0.97
C VAL A 141 12.72 -5.63 0.87
N SER A 142 13.25 -5.48 -0.35
CA SER A 142 14.31 -4.52 -0.67
C SER A 142 13.69 -3.17 -1.07
N ILE A 143 14.14 -2.08 -0.45
CA ILE A 143 13.60 -0.71 -0.65
C ILE A 143 14.76 0.24 -0.98
N PRO A 144 15.14 0.40 -2.26
CA PRO A 144 16.22 1.30 -2.67
C PRO A 144 15.80 2.79 -2.68
N ASN A 145 14.50 3.11 -2.69
CA ASN A 145 14.05 4.50 -2.74
C ASN A 145 14.33 5.24 -1.44
N ARG A 146 15.14 6.29 -1.53
CA ARG A 146 15.55 7.11 -0.40
C ARG A 146 14.38 7.78 0.33
N ASP A 147 13.41 8.35 -0.38
CA ASP A 147 12.27 9.03 0.26
C ASP A 147 11.44 8.03 1.06
N THR A 148 11.18 6.84 0.51
CA THR A 148 10.49 5.75 1.22
C THR A 148 11.22 5.36 2.51
N VAL A 149 12.56 5.23 2.47
CA VAL A 149 13.37 4.90 3.66
C VAL A 149 13.35 6.03 4.70
N GLU A 150 13.44 7.28 4.27
CA GLU A 150 13.37 8.44 5.19
C GLU A 150 11.99 8.57 5.85
N GLU A 151 10.91 8.35 5.10
CA GLU A 151 9.55 8.36 5.64
C GLU A 151 9.33 7.17 6.59
N LEU A 152 9.78 5.96 6.25
CA LEU A 152 9.74 4.80 7.15
C LEU A 152 10.47 5.05 8.47
N ALA A 153 11.65 5.69 8.42
CA ALA A 153 12.43 6.01 9.63
C ALA A 153 11.73 7.04 10.55
N SER A 154 10.79 7.81 10.02
CA SER A 154 10.00 8.80 10.77
C SER A 154 8.59 8.31 11.13
N PHE A 155 8.17 7.17 10.60
CA PHE A 155 6.83 6.63 10.77
C PHE A 155 6.68 5.98 12.15
N ILE A 156 5.72 6.46 12.93
CA ILE A 156 5.51 6.04 14.32
C ILE A 156 4.06 5.66 14.59
N GLU A 157 3.87 4.96 15.71
CA GLU A 157 2.57 4.80 16.34
C GLU A 157 2.50 5.65 17.62
N GLU A 158 1.50 6.54 17.70
CA GLU A 158 1.20 7.26 18.94
C GLU A 158 -0.32 7.29 19.16
N LYS A 159 -0.77 6.92 20.36
CA LYS A 159 -2.20 6.88 20.74
C LYS A 159 -3.06 6.11 19.72
N ASN A 160 -2.61 4.91 19.32
CA ASN A 160 -3.27 4.03 18.36
C ASN A 160 -3.48 4.66 16.98
N LYS A 161 -2.60 5.57 16.58
CA LYS A 161 -2.57 6.18 15.24
C LYS A 161 -1.18 6.04 14.63
N PHE A 162 -1.14 5.64 13.37
CA PHE A 162 0.08 5.54 12.57
C PHE A 162 0.22 6.76 11.66
N PHE A 163 1.35 7.45 11.74
CA PHE A 163 1.66 8.65 10.96
C PHE A 163 3.17 8.94 10.91
N GLY A 164 3.59 9.75 9.94
CA GLY A 164 4.94 10.29 9.87
C GLY A 164 5.16 11.42 10.89
N LYS A 165 6.15 11.28 11.78
CA LYS A 165 6.40 12.25 12.85
C LYS A 165 7.03 13.55 12.35
N ASP A 166 8.13 13.42 11.62
CA ASP A 166 8.99 14.50 11.16
C ASP A 166 9.04 14.60 9.63
N LYS A 167 8.52 13.58 8.93
CA LYS A 167 8.45 13.46 7.48
C LYS A 167 7.00 13.15 7.07
N PRO A 168 6.61 13.44 5.80
CA PRO A 168 5.38 12.90 5.21
C PRO A 168 5.33 11.37 5.33
N ASP A 169 4.14 10.79 5.12
CA ASP A 169 3.93 9.34 5.13
C ASP A 169 3.31 8.79 3.85
N ASP A 170 3.20 9.60 2.78
CA ASP A 170 2.57 9.21 1.51
C ASP A 170 3.28 8.00 0.86
N CYS A 171 4.62 7.91 0.94
CA CYS A 171 5.36 6.75 0.41
C CYS A 171 5.14 5.50 1.25
N VAL A 172 5.03 5.66 2.57
CA VAL A 172 4.71 4.57 3.50
C VAL A 172 3.28 4.09 3.26
N ALA A 173 2.36 5.01 2.98
CA ALA A 173 0.97 4.72 2.69
C ALA A 173 0.80 3.84 1.46
N ALA A 174 1.38 4.28 0.34
CA ALA A 174 1.42 3.47 -0.87
C ALA A 174 2.15 2.13 -0.64
N LEU A 175 3.20 2.09 0.19
CA LEU A 175 3.98 0.86 0.42
C LEU A 175 3.17 -0.19 1.17
N TYR A 176 2.49 0.18 2.26
CA TYR A 176 1.70 -0.80 3.00
C TYR A 176 0.51 -1.31 2.17
N TRP A 177 -0.06 -0.50 1.27
CA TRP A 177 -1.09 -0.98 0.33
C TRP A 177 -0.55 -1.93 -0.74
N ALA A 178 0.65 -1.67 -1.26
CA ALA A 178 1.32 -2.58 -2.20
C ALA A 178 1.59 -3.95 -1.57
N ILE A 179 1.90 -3.98 -0.28
CA ILE A 179 2.14 -5.20 0.49
C ILE A 179 0.82 -5.87 0.90
N TYR A 180 -0.20 -5.09 1.26
CA TYR A 180 -1.51 -5.62 1.69
C TYR A 180 -2.22 -6.43 0.60
N LEU A 181 -1.83 -6.26 -0.67
CA LEU A 181 -2.24 -7.13 -1.76
C LEU A 181 -1.94 -8.61 -1.52
N LEU A 182 -0.92 -8.96 -0.73
CA LEU A 182 -0.62 -10.34 -0.36
C LEU A 182 -1.74 -11.02 0.47
N GLU A 183 -2.54 -10.23 1.19
CA GLU A 183 -3.69 -10.72 1.95
C GLU A 183 -4.93 -10.94 1.06
N MET A 184 -4.87 -10.47 -0.19
CA MET A 184 -5.92 -10.64 -1.18
C MET A 184 -5.72 -11.93 -1.96
N ASP A 185 -6.79 -12.42 -2.60
CA ASP A 185 -6.79 -13.65 -3.39
C ASP A 185 -6.15 -13.43 -4.78
N ILE A 186 -4.94 -12.88 -4.81
CA ILE A 186 -4.18 -12.58 -6.04
C ILE A 186 -3.06 -13.60 -6.32
N LEU A 187 -2.76 -14.48 -5.36
CA LEU A 187 -1.72 -15.48 -5.46
C LEU A 187 -2.34 -16.87 -5.58
N ASP A 188 -1.81 -17.71 -6.47
CA ASP A 188 -2.22 -19.11 -6.60
C ASP A 188 -1.94 -19.92 -5.32
N GLU A 189 -0.92 -19.51 -4.55
CA GLU A 189 -0.54 -20.13 -3.29
C GLU A 189 -0.40 -19.08 -2.18
N LYS A 190 -0.77 -19.47 -0.95
CA LYS A 190 -0.51 -18.64 0.24
C LYS A 190 0.99 -18.38 0.40
N PHE A 191 1.33 -17.14 0.72
CA PHE A 191 2.70 -16.78 1.08
C PHE A 191 3.05 -17.25 2.50
N GLU A 192 4.34 -17.44 2.76
CA GLU A 192 4.89 -17.81 4.06
C GLU A 192 5.98 -16.81 4.45
N PHE A 193 6.04 -16.42 5.72
CA PHE A 193 7.14 -15.60 6.22
C PHE A 193 8.45 -16.39 6.26
N ILE A 194 9.58 -15.68 6.32
CA ILE A 194 10.83 -16.30 6.71
C ILE A 194 10.62 -16.92 8.09
N LYS A 195 10.93 -18.22 8.24
CA LYS A 195 10.89 -18.87 9.54
C LYS A 195 11.92 -18.23 10.45
N SER A 196 11.47 -17.35 11.34
CA SER A 196 12.25 -16.84 12.46
C SER A 196 12.04 -17.73 13.68
N ASP A 197 13.08 -17.94 14.48
CA ASP A 197 12.99 -18.57 15.82
C ASP A 197 12.23 -17.70 16.85
N ILE A 198 11.44 -16.73 16.41
CA ILE A 198 10.72 -15.76 17.23
C ILE A 198 9.22 -15.88 16.87
N GLU A 199 8.49 -16.60 17.72
CA GLU A 199 7.06 -16.91 17.63
C GLU A 199 6.13 -15.71 17.94
N ASP A 200 6.67 -14.56 18.34
CA ASP A 200 5.92 -13.54 19.08
C ASP A 200 4.99 -12.62 18.26
N ALA A 201 5.17 -12.52 16.94
CA ALA A 201 4.36 -11.61 16.11
C ALA A 201 2.99 -12.19 15.72
N TRP A 202 2.87 -13.51 15.65
CA TRP A 202 1.60 -14.18 15.32
C TRP A 202 0.63 -14.17 16.49
N GLY A 203 1.11 -14.22 17.75
CA GLY A 203 0.29 -13.98 18.93
C GLY A 203 -0.51 -12.69 18.77
N ILE A 204 0.17 -11.59 18.41
CA ILE A 204 -0.46 -10.27 18.22
C ILE A 204 -1.49 -10.25 17.08
N LEU A 205 -1.22 -10.88 15.92
CA LEU A 205 -2.18 -10.91 14.81
C LEU A 205 -3.37 -11.86 15.05
N THR A 206 -3.16 -13.00 15.72
CA THR A 206 -4.27 -13.90 16.11
C THR A 206 -5.06 -13.42 17.32
N ASP A 207 -4.43 -12.67 18.23
CA ASP A 207 -5.10 -12.02 19.36
C ASP A 207 -5.93 -10.83 18.88
N VAL A 208 -5.49 -10.10 17.85
CA VAL A 208 -6.32 -9.11 17.13
C VAL A 208 -7.55 -9.74 16.45
N GLU A 209 -7.48 -11.02 16.05
CA GLU A 209 -8.66 -11.74 15.54
C GLU A 209 -9.54 -12.35 16.64
N LYS A 210 -9.10 -12.42 17.91
CA LYS A 210 -9.82 -13.14 18.98
C LYS A 210 -10.19 -12.37 20.24
N GLU A 211 -9.53 -11.28 20.61
CA GLU A 211 -9.95 -10.48 21.76
C GLU A 211 -9.65 -9.00 21.55
N GLU A 212 -10.68 -8.23 21.23
CA GLU A 212 -10.95 -6.97 21.92
C GLU A 212 -12.42 -6.60 21.70
N ASP A 213 -13.23 -6.77 22.75
CA ASP A 213 -14.51 -6.11 22.84
C ASP A 213 -14.26 -4.59 22.99
N TRP A 214 -14.28 -3.90 21.86
CA TRP A 214 -14.14 -2.45 21.77
C TRP A 214 -15.40 -1.69 22.25
N SER A 215 -16.32 -2.34 22.98
CA SER A 215 -17.51 -1.70 23.55
C SER A 215 -17.18 -0.48 24.41
N TRP A 216 -16.00 -0.45 25.05
CA TRP A 216 -15.52 0.68 25.84
C TRP A 216 -15.22 1.96 25.03
N LEU A 217 -14.99 1.87 23.72
CA LEU A 217 -14.82 3.04 22.84
C LEU A 217 -16.16 3.73 22.51
N TYR A 218 -17.29 3.08 22.76
CA TYR A 218 -18.64 3.58 22.48
C TYR A 218 -19.41 4.00 23.73
N ASP A 219 -18.82 3.92 24.92
CA ASP A 219 -19.49 4.36 26.14
C ASP A 219 -19.44 5.89 26.25
N SER A 220 -20.54 6.53 25.84
CA SER A 220 -20.72 7.98 25.85
C SER A 220 -20.91 8.58 27.27
N LYS A 221 -20.50 7.87 28.33
CA LYS A 221 -20.63 8.30 29.73
C LYS A 221 -19.31 8.72 30.40
N MET A 222 -18.18 8.75 29.69
CA MET A 222 -16.90 9.23 30.26
C MET A 222 -16.60 10.71 29.99
N TRP A 223 -17.57 11.50 29.51
CA TRP A 223 -17.42 12.94 29.28
C TRP A 223 -18.45 13.83 30.02
N ASP A 224 -19.09 13.28 31.07
CA ASP A 224 -19.86 14.06 32.06
C ASP A 224 -19.16 14.02 33.43
#